data_AF-A0A9X0YW46-F1
#
_entry.id   AF-A0A9X0YW46-F1
#
_cell.length_a   1.000
_cell.length_b   1.000
_cell.length_c   1.000
_cell.angle_alpha   90.00
_cell.angle_beta   90.00
_cell.angle_gamma   90.00
#
_symmetry.space_group_name_H-M   'P 1'
#
loop_
_entity.id
_entity.type
_entity.pdbx_description
1 polymer ?
#
loop_
_entity_poly.entity_id
_entity_poly.type
_entity_poly.pdbx_seq_one_letter_code
_entity_poly.pdbx_strand_id
1 'polypeptide(L)'
;MEPTPLTSRNTEIGNKEITFRKGLNIYGTITILGLILSIFTNPISINESMQIFYNEDLMMDEKKLKEFSLFIFGAAFVYFSLVNLYYKYMR
;
A
#
# COMPACT_ATOMS: atom_id res chain seq x y z
N MET A 1 51.94 25.75 -13.07
CA MET A 1 50.50 25.46 -13.20
C MET A 1 50.24 24.19 -12.39
N GLU A 2 49.73 24.32 -11.18
CA GLU A 2 49.36 23.16 -10.36
C GLU A 2 48.03 22.58 -10.85
N PRO A 3 47.89 21.25 -10.93
CA PRO A 3 46.64 20.60 -11.32
C PRO A 3 45.60 20.71 -10.20
N THR A 4 44.40 21.19 -10.54
CA THR A 4 43.25 21.25 -9.64
C THR A 4 42.74 19.85 -9.30
N PRO A 5 42.39 19.55 -8.04
CA PRO A 5 41.84 18.25 -7.68
C PRO A 5 40.39 18.14 -8.16
N LEU A 6 40.15 17.17 -9.05
CA LEU A 6 38.81 16.73 -9.43
C LEU A 6 38.15 16.12 -8.19
N THR A 7 37.28 16.89 -7.55
CA THR A 7 36.40 16.42 -6.48
C THR A 7 35.40 15.43 -7.11
N SER A 8 35.72 14.14 -7.03
CA SER A 8 34.76 13.07 -7.29
C SER A 8 33.64 13.20 -6.27
N ARG A 9 32.50 13.73 -6.72
CA ARG A 9 31.23 13.61 -6.00
C ARG A 9 30.83 12.14 -6.05
N ASN A 10 31.43 11.34 -5.17
CA ASN A 10 30.86 10.07 -4.76
C ASN A 10 29.47 10.42 -4.25
N THR A 11 28.46 10.05 -5.02
CA THR A 11 27.08 10.11 -4.57
C THR A 11 27.00 9.14 -3.42
N GLU A 12 27.07 9.66 -2.19
CA GLU A 12 26.62 8.95 -1.02
C GLU A 12 25.18 8.53 -1.32
N ILE A 13 25.01 7.26 -1.69
CA ILE A 13 23.73 6.57 -1.56
C ILE A 13 23.56 6.43 -0.04
N GLY A 14 23.32 7.57 0.63
CA GLY A 14 23.08 7.62 2.05
C GLY A 14 21.90 6.72 2.30
N ASN A 15 22.10 5.70 3.14
CA ASN A 15 21.04 4.86 3.65
C ASN A 15 19.95 5.79 4.16
N LYS A 16 18.89 5.97 3.35
CA LYS A 16 17.77 6.82 3.68
C LYS A 16 17.01 6.08 4.75
N GLU A 17 17.40 6.27 6.01
CA GLU A 17 16.74 5.67 7.16
C GLU A 17 15.25 5.92 6.99
N ILE A 18 14.53 4.84 6.70
CA ILE A 18 13.09 4.91 6.55
C ILE A 18 12.59 5.23 7.95
N THR A 19 12.24 6.49 8.17
CA THR A 19 11.63 6.89 9.43
C THR A 19 10.41 6.01 9.65
N PHE A 20 10.22 5.55 10.88
CA PHE A 20 9.11 4.66 11.26
C PHE A 20 7.76 5.19 10.73
N ARG A 21 7.56 6.53 10.69
CA ARG A 21 6.40 7.20 10.07
C ARG A 21 6.21 6.86 8.60
N LYS A 22 7.29 6.91 7.83
CA LYS A 22 7.30 6.60 6.41
C LYS A 22 7.02 5.11 6.17
N GLY A 23 7.55 4.23 7.02
CA GLY A 23 7.25 2.80 7.00
C GLY A 23 5.77 2.50 7.21
N LEU A 24 5.16 3.06 8.27
CA LEU A 24 3.72 2.92 8.54
C LEU A 24 2.86 3.49 7.41
N ASN A 25 3.23 4.62 6.81
CA ASN A 25 2.49 5.15 5.67
C ASN A 25 2.57 4.23 4.45
N ILE A 26 3.76 3.72 4.11
CA ILE A 26 3.95 2.78 3.00
C ILE A 26 3.13 1.50 3.24
N TYR A 27 3.20 0.94 4.44
CA TYR A 27 2.44 -0.25 4.82
C TYR A 27 0.93 -0.01 4.64
N GLY A 28 0.41 1.08 5.21
CA GLY A 28 -1.00 1.44 5.06
C GLY A 28 -1.43 1.61 3.60
N THR A 29 -0.60 2.29 2.79
CA THR A 29 -0.87 2.45 1.35
C THR A 29 -0.92 1.10 0.64
N ILE A 30 0.04 0.20 0.90
CA ILE A 30 0.06 -1.14 0.29
C ILE A 30 -1.16 -1.95 0.71
N THR A 31 -1.55 -1.91 1.99
CA THR A 31 -2.75 -2.62 2.49
C THR A 31 -4.03 -2.12 1.81
N ILE A 32 -4.21 -0.79 1.72
CA ILE A 32 -5.39 -0.23 1.04
C ILE A 32 -5.40 -0.59 -0.45
N LEU A 33 -4.24 -0.54 -1.12
CA LEU A 33 -4.12 -0.95 -2.51
C LEU A 33 -4.46 -2.43 -2.69
N GLY A 34 -3.99 -3.31 -1.80
CA GLY A 34 -4.32 -4.73 -1.80
C GLY A 34 -5.81 -5.00 -1.58
N LEU A 35 -6.46 -4.24 -0.70
CA LEU A 35 -7.91 -4.33 -0.50
C LEU A 35 -8.70 -3.87 -1.74
N ILE A 36 -8.25 -2.82 -2.44
CA ILE A 36 -8.87 -2.41 -3.70
C ILE A 36 -8.69 -3.49 -4.77
N LEU A 37 -7.50 -4.06 -4.88
CA LEU A 37 -7.24 -5.17 -5.81
C LEU A 37 -8.10 -6.39 -5.50
N SER A 38 -8.40 -6.65 -4.23
CA SER A 38 -9.24 -7.78 -3.84
C SER A 38 -10.62 -7.76 -4.48
N ILE A 39 -11.17 -6.57 -4.77
CA ILE A 39 -12.45 -6.41 -5.46
C ILE A 39 -12.42 -7.09 -6.84
N PHE A 40 -11.29 -6.97 -7.55
CA PHE A 40 -11.12 -7.50 -8.90
C PHE A 40 -10.62 -8.95 -8.90
N THR A 41 -9.90 -9.37 -7.85
CA THR A 41 -9.41 -10.74 -7.75
C THR A 41 -10.42 -11.69 -7.12
N ASN A 42 -11.47 -11.19 -6.45
CA ASN A 42 -12.51 -12.01 -5.82
C ASN A 42 -13.24 -12.99 -6.76
N PRO A 43 -13.62 -12.63 -8.01
CA PRO A 43 -14.28 -13.57 -8.92
C PRO A 43 -13.33 -14.60 -9.56
N ILE A 44 -12.03 -14.53 -9.26
CA ILE A 44 -11.03 -15.47 -9.77
C ILE A 44 -11.00 -16.69 -8.85
N SER A 45 -11.48 -17.83 -9.35
CA SER A 45 -11.45 -19.10 -8.63
C SER A 45 -10.51 -20.10 -9.32
N ILE A 46 -9.87 -20.95 -8.51
CA ILE A 46 -8.98 -22.02 -8.98
C ILE A 46 -9.66 -23.35 -8.65
N ASN A 47 -9.86 -24.22 -9.65
CA ASN A 47 -10.36 -25.57 -9.39
C ASN A 47 -9.23 -26.57 -9.05
N GLU A 48 -9.59 -27.81 -8.74
CA GLU A 48 -8.66 -28.90 -8.41
C GLU A 48 -7.61 -29.20 -9.51
N SER A 49 -7.92 -28.87 -10.77
CA SER A 49 -7.05 -28.99 -11.93
C SER A 49 -6.17 -27.75 -12.19
N MET A 50 -6.08 -26.81 -11.25
CA MET A 50 -5.37 -25.52 -11.37
C MET A 50 -5.86 -24.64 -12.53
N GLN A 51 -7.07 -24.87 -13.03
CA GLN A 51 -7.65 -24.03 -14.07
C GLN A 51 -8.28 -22.79 -13.45
N ILE A 52 -7.93 -21.63 -13.98
CA ILE A 52 -8.46 -20.33 -13.55
C ILE A 52 -9.80 -20.12 -14.23
N PHE A 53 -10.87 -20.03 -13.45
CA PHE A 53 -12.21 -19.75 -13.95
C PHE A 53 -12.76 -18.47 -13.33
N TYR A 54 -13.49 -17.73 -14.14
CA TYR A 54 -14.24 -16.56 -13.69
C TYR A 54 -15.61 -17.04 -13.21
N ASN A 55 -15.88 -16.92 -11.91
CA ASN A 55 -17.16 -17.32 -11.34
C ASN A 55 -18.03 -16.07 -11.11
N GLU A 56 -19.10 -15.93 -11.89
CA GLU A 56 -20.04 -14.82 -11.79
C GLU A 56 -20.79 -14.80 -10.44
N ASP A 57 -20.98 -15.95 -9.79
CA ASP A 57 -21.57 -16.03 -8.45
C ASP A 57 -20.65 -15.45 -7.36
N LEU A 58 -19.34 -15.37 -7.64
CA LEU A 58 -18.34 -14.78 -6.76
C LEU A 58 -18.10 -13.29 -7.06
N MET A 59 -18.68 -12.73 -8.14
CA MET A 59 -18.66 -11.29 -8.34
C MET A 59 -19.41 -10.60 -7.20
N MET A 60 -18.78 -9.59 -6.62
CA MET A 60 -19.44 -8.77 -5.62
C MET A 60 -20.60 -8.00 -6.25
N ASP A 61 -21.81 -8.24 -5.73
CA ASP A 61 -22.99 -7.42 -6.02
C ASP A 61 -22.69 -5.94 -5.76
N GLU A 62 -23.30 -5.04 -6.55
CA GLU A 62 -23.08 -3.59 -6.46
C GLU A 62 -23.30 -3.04 -5.05
N LYS A 63 -24.27 -3.59 -4.30
CA LYS A 63 -24.51 -3.20 -2.90
C LYS A 63 -23.33 -3.56 -2.00
N LYS A 64 -22.81 -4.78 -2.14
CA LYS A 64 -21.66 -5.26 -1.37
C LYS A 64 -20.39 -4.51 -1.75
N LEU A 65 -20.21 -4.18 -3.03
CA LEU A 65 -19.08 -3.37 -3.50
C LEU A 65 -19.09 -1.99 -2.86
N LYS A 66 -20.28 -1.36 -2.76
CA LYS A 66 -20.43 -0.06 -2.09
C LYS A 66 -20.13 -0.13 -0.60
N GLU A 67 -20.65 -1.15 0.10
CA GLU A 67 -20.37 -1.37 1.53
C GLU A 67 -18.88 -1.63 1.78
N PHE A 68 -18.25 -2.47 0.95
CA PHE A 68 -16.83 -2.79 1.05
C PHE A 68 -15.94 -1.59 0.73
N SER A 69 -16.30 -0.82 -0.29
CA SER A 69 -15.60 0.43 -0.61
C SER A 69 -15.70 1.42 0.54
N LEU A 70 -16.89 1.59 1.12
CA LEU A 70 -17.09 2.46 2.29
C LEU A 70 -16.24 1.98 3.49
N PHE A 71 -16.15 0.67 3.70
CA PHE A 71 -15.27 0.08 4.71
C PHE A 71 -13.80 0.40 4.45
N ILE A 72 -13.30 0.25 3.22
CA ILE A 72 -11.91 0.59 2.85
C ILE A 72 -11.62 2.05 3.15
N PHE A 73 -12.50 2.96 2.73
CA PHE A 73 -12.32 4.40 2.99
C PHE A 73 -12.35 4.71 4.49
N GLY A 74 -13.27 4.11 5.25
CA GLY A 74 -13.34 4.28 6.69
C GLY A 74 -12.07 3.77 7.39
N ALA A 75 -11.62 2.57 7.04
CA ALA A 75 -10.40 1.97 7.59
C ALA A 75 -9.16 2.79 7.23
N ALA A 76 -9.05 3.27 5.98
CA ALA A 76 -7.96 4.14 5.56
C ALA A 76 -7.94 5.43 6.38
N PHE A 77 -9.10 6.09 6.52
CA PHE A 77 -9.22 7.33 7.28
C PHE A 77 -8.77 7.14 8.74
N VAL A 78 -9.26 6.09 9.39
CA VAL A 78 -8.90 5.76 10.78
C VAL A 78 -7.41 5.45 10.90
N TYR A 79 -6.87 4.61 10.00
CA TYR A 79 -5.45 4.24 10.02
C TYR A 79 -4.53 5.46 9.88
N PHE A 80 -4.71 6.26 8.82
CA PHE A 80 -3.85 7.42 8.57
C PHE A 80 -4.03 8.49 9.65
N SER A 81 -5.26 8.65 10.18
CA SER A 81 -5.50 9.55 11.31
C SER A 81 -4.75 9.09 12.56
N LEU A 82 -4.80 7.80 12.90
CA LEU A 82 -4.09 7.23 14.05
C LEU A 82 -2.57 7.34 13.89
N VAL A 83 -2.04 7.01 12.72
CA VAL A 83 -0.60 7.18 12.43
C VAL A 83 -0.22 8.64 12.63
N ASN A 84 -0.98 9.58 12.04
CA ASN A 84 -0.64 10.99 12.15
C ASN A 84 -0.78 11.52 13.59
N LEU A 85 -1.78 11.08 14.34
CA LEU A 85 -1.98 11.44 15.74
C LEU A 85 -0.85 10.89 16.62
N TYR A 86 -0.48 9.62 16.43
CA TYR A 86 0.62 8.97 17.15
C TYR A 86 1.93 9.76 16.97
N TYR A 87 2.29 10.11 15.74
CA TYR A 87 3.50 10.90 15.48
C TYR A 87 3.39 12.36 15.91
N LYS A 88 2.19 12.90 16.08
CA LYS A 88 1.99 14.28 16.54
C LYS A 88 2.02 14.40 18.06
N TYR A 89 1.62 13.36 18.79
CA TYR A 89 1.36 13.44 20.23
C TYR A 89 2.28 12.55 21.09
N MET A 90 2.81 11.44 20.54
CA MET A 90 3.65 10.48 21.28
C MET A 90 5.14 10.52 20.91
N ARG A 91 5.53 11.31 19.91
CA ARG A 91 6.93 11.58 19.55
C ARG A 91 7.13 13.08 19.41
#